data_AF-A0A1M7YAY0-F1
#
_entry.id   AF-A0A1M7YAY0-F1
#
_cell.length_a   1.000
_cell.length_b   1.000
_cell.length_c   1.000
_cell.angle_alpha   90.00
_cell.angle_beta   90.00
_cell.angle_gamma   90.00
#
_symmetry.space_group_name_H-M   'P 1'
#
loop_
_entity.id
_entity.type
_entity.pdbx_description
1 polymer ?
#
loop_
_entity_poly.entity_id
_entity_poly.type
_entity_poly.pdbx_seq_one_letter_code
_entity_poly.pdbx_strand_id
1 'polypeptide(L)' 'MTEKQKDDLHSQWKLTSIKTRHMILAEYHKRYGHSQNAEHWNNYLIEVLNLRQSWKARGFH' A
#
# COMPACT_ATOMS: atom_id res chain seq x y z
N MET A 1 -6.36 10.90 1.91
CA MET A 1 -6.74 9.51 2.28
C MET A 1 -7.66 9.58 3.49
N THR A 2 -8.84 8.99 3.40
CA THR A 2 -9.80 8.93 4.52
C THR A 2 -9.37 7.88 5.56
N GLU A 3 -9.93 7.91 6.77
CA GLU A 3 -9.67 6.88 7.78
C GLU A 3 -10.03 5.47 7.27
N LYS A 4 -11.17 5.31 6.60
CA LYS A 4 -11.60 4.04 5.98
C LYS A 4 -10.58 3.50 4.97
N GLN A 5 -9.99 4.37 4.16
CA GLN A 5 -8.94 3.99 3.19
C GLN A 5 -7.65 3.59 3.90
N LYS A 6 -7.29 4.24 5.01
CA LYS A 6 -6.14 3.85 5.84
C LYS A 6 -6.35 2.47 6.46
N ASP A 7 -7.53 2.22 7.04
CA ASP A 7 -7.88 0.92 7.62
C ASP A 7 -7.90 -0.20 6.59
N ASP A 8 -8.46 0.03 5.40
CA ASP A 8 -8.44 -0.95 4.32
C ASP A 8 -7.00 -1.20 3.85
N LEU A 9 -6.19 -0.17 3.61
CA LEU A 9 -4.78 -0.33 3.25
C LEU A 9 -4.03 -1.19 4.28
N HIS A 10 -4.22 -0.92 5.57
CA HIS A 10 -3.58 -1.67 6.64
C HIS A 10 -4.05 -3.13 6.69
N SER A 11 -5.34 -3.37 6.46
CA SER A 11 -5.93 -4.71 6.39
C SER A 11 -5.41 -5.49 5.18
N GLN A 12 -5.36 -4.87 4.01
CA GLN A 12 -4.85 -5.47 2.77
C GLN A 12 -3.36 -5.80 2.90
N TRP A 13 -2.59 -4.91 3.51
CA TRP A 13 -1.19 -5.19 3.84
C TRP A 13 -1.08 -6.39 4.79
N LYS A 14 -1.90 -6.45 5.86
CA LYS A 14 -1.95 -7.59 6.80
C LYS A 14 -2.44 -8.92 6.19
N LEU A 15 -3.20 -8.88 5.11
CA LEU A 15 -3.62 -10.08 4.36
C LEU A 15 -2.59 -10.49 3.30
N THR A 16 -1.76 -9.56 2.84
CA THR A 16 -0.69 -9.84 1.87
C THR A 16 0.29 -10.86 2.45
N SER A 17 0.65 -11.88 1.67
CA SER A 17 1.55 -12.94 2.12
C SER A 17 2.93 -12.39 2.52
N ILE A 18 3.60 -13.02 3.49
CA ILE A 18 4.94 -12.61 3.95
C ILE A 18 5.93 -12.53 2.77
N LYS A 19 5.90 -13.52 1.87
CA LYS A 19 6.72 -13.54 0.67
C LYS A 19 6.48 -12.31 -0.20
N THR A 20 5.22 -11.96 -0.45
CA THR A 20 4.85 -10.77 -1.22
C THR A 20 5.27 -9.49 -0.52
N ARG A 21 5.10 -9.38 0.80
CA ARG A 21 5.57 -8.21 1.57
C ARG A 21 7.07 -8.01 1.43
N HIS A 22 7.87 -9.07 1.54
CA HIS A 22 9.32 -8.99 1.34
C HIS A 22 9.69 -8.51 -0.07
N MET A 23 9.01 -9.01 -1.11
CA MET A 23 9.25 -8.54 -2.48
C MET A 23 8.91 -7.06 -2.64
N ILE A 24 7.77 -6.61 -2.11
CA ILE A 24 7.31 -5.22 -2.16
C ILE A 24 8.29 -4.30 -1.42
N LEU A 25 8.74 -4.69 -0.22
CA LEU A 25 9.72 -3.92 0.58
C LEU A 25 11.07 -3.84 -0.13
N ALA A 26 11.56 -4.95 -0.70
CA ALA A 26 12.82 -4.96 -1.44
C ALA A 26 12.75 -4.07 -2.69
N GLU A 27 11.65 -4.12 -3.43
CA GLU A 27 11.44 -3.24 -4.59
C GLU A 27 11.37 -1.77 -4.17
N TYR A 28 10.65 -1.47 -3.09
CA TYR A 28 10.54 -0.12 -2.56
C TYR A 28 11.89 0.46 -2.13
N HIS A 29 12.67 -0.29 -1.35
CA HIS A 29 14.01 0.12 -0.93
C HIS A 29 14.96 0.28 -2.12
N LYS A 30 14.86 -0.61 -3.13
CA LYS A 30 15.67 -0.51 -4.35
C LYS A 30 15.36 0.76 -5.15
N ARG A 31 14.09 1.18 -5.21
CA ARG A 31 13.65 2.34 -6.00
C ARG A 31 13.84 3.67 -5.28
N TYR A 32 13.57 3.72 -3.97
CA TYR A 32 13.43 4.98 -3.22
C TYR A 32 14.38 5.11 -2.02
N GLY A 33 15.17 4.08 -1.71
CA GLY A 33 16.03 4.03 -0.53
C GLY A 33 15.27 3.85 0.78
N HIS A 34 15.94 4.16 1.90
CA HIS A 34 15.40 3.97 3.26
C HIS A 34 14.70 5.22 3.84
N SER A 35 14.91 6.41 3.25
CA SER A 35 14.50 7.69 3.84
C SER A 35 13.30 8.30 3.11
N GLN A 36 12.14 7.65 3.24
CA GLN A 36 10.87 8.20 2.75
C GLN A 36 9.88 8.35 3.89
N ASN A 37 9.00 9.35 3.77
CA ASN A 37 7.95 9.59 4.75
C ASN A 37 6.83 8.54 4.64
N ALA A 38 6.00 8.44 5.68
CA ALA A 38 4.91 7.47 5.73
C ALA A 38 3.87 7.66 4.61
N GLU A 39 3.68 8.89 4.11
CA GLU A 39 2.76 9.17 3.02
C GLU A 39 3.21 8.57 1.70
N HIS A 40 4.50 8.68 1.38
CA HIS A 40 5.08 8.08 0.18
C HIS A 40 4.95 6.54 0.21
N TRP A 41 5.24 5.94 1.37
CA TRP A 41 5.05 4.50 1.55
C TRP A 41 3.60 4.07 1.33
N ASN A 42 2.66 4.81 1.91
CA ASN A 42 1.24 4.50 1.75
C ASN A 42 0.78 4.65 0.29
N ASN A 43 1.23 5.69 -0.41
CA ASN A 43 0.92 5.88 -1.83
C ASN A 43 1.48 4.73 -2.68
N TYR A 44 2.72 4.31 -2.43
CA TYR A 44 3.32 3.18 -3.12
C TYR A 44 2.55 1.88 -2.90
N LEU A 45 2.16 1.59 -1.65
CA LEU A 45 1.36 0.41 -1.35
C LEU A 45 -0.01 0.45 -2.04
N ILE A 46 -0.65 1.61 -2.11
CA ILE A 46 -1.94 1.77 -2.81
C ILE A 46 -1.81 1.41 -4.29
N GLU A 47 -0.70 1.76 -4.93
CA GLU A 47 -0.44 1.41 -6.33
C GLU A 47 -0.14 -0.08 -6.50
N VAL A 48 0.80 -0.63 -5.72
CA VAL A 48 1.24 -2.03 -5.87
C VAL A 48 0.14 -3.04 -5.48
N LEU A 49 -0.67 -2.72 -4.49
CA LEU A 49 -1.82 -3.55 -4.10
C LEU A 49 -3.08 -3.26 -4.94
N ASN A 50 -2.98 -2.37 -5.93
CA ASN A 50 -4.08 -1.91 -6.79
C ASN A 50 -5.34 -1.51 -6.00
N LEU A 51 -5.15 -0.81 -4.89
CA LEU A 51 -6.24 -0.43 -3.99
C LEU A 51 -7.08 0.71 -4.56
N ARG A 52 -6.50 1.59 -5.38
CA ARG A 52 -7.25 2.68 -6.05
C ARG A 52 -8.43 2.16 -6.86
N GLN A 53 -8.22 1.12 -7.67
CA GLN A 53 -9.30 0.50 -8.45
C GLN A 53 -10.28 -0.22 -7.53
N SER A 54 -9.78 -0.95 -6.54
CA SER A 54 -10.60 -1.67 -5.56
C SER A 54 -11.50 -0.75 -4.74
N TRP A 55 -11.02 0.42 -4.34
CA TRP A 55 -11.74 1.44 -3.59
C TRP A 55 -12.81 2.10 -4.44
N LYS A 56 -12.47 2.45 -5.69
CA LYS A 56 -13.43 3.00 -6.65
C LYS A 56 -14.58 2.02 -6.91
N ALA A 57 -14.27 0.73 -7.08
CA ALA A 57 -15.29 -0.31 -7.26
C ALA A 57 -16.18 -0.51 -6.02
N ARG A 58 -15.65 -0.27 -4.82
CA ARG A 58 -16.38 -0.34 -3.54
C ARG A 58 -17.09 0.96 -3.15
N GLY A 59 -17.00 2.01 -3.96
CA GLY A 59 -17.62 3.31 -3.69
C GLY A 59 -16.92 4.14 -2.60
N PHE A 60 -15.64 3.90 -2.34
CA PHE A 60 -14.83 4.80 -1.51
C PHE A 60 -14.44 6.03 -2.34
N HIS A 61 -15.03 7.18 -2.01
CA HIS A 61 -14.70 8.50 -2.57
C HIS A 61 -13.83 9.29 -1.59
#